data_AF-A0A936DHY5-F1
#
_entry.id   AF-A0A936DHY5-F1
#
_cell.length_a   1.000
_cell.length_b   1.000
_cell.length_c   1.000
_cell.angle_alpha   90.00
_cell.angle_beta   90.00
_cell.angle_gamma   90.00
#
_symmetry.space_group_name_H-M   'P 1'
#
loop_
_entity.id
_entity.type
_entity.pdbx_description
1 polymer ?
#
loop_
_entity_poly.entity_id
_entity_poly.type
_entity_poly.pdbx_seq_one_letter_code
_entity_poly.pdbx_strand_id
1 'polypeptide(L)'
;MRTDHDPMGFFFLFVAACAGYGLFRVFRSSARDRKYLADAREELPLQLDHLGQSLRALVRETRSLRISLESPVRDVAELRMGQLNATAEDLDGFDTMLMNVSRAIADWLVAIDRLGEADRATLHDVGANPDPIRNALAAEGYAFERRHIQRDGGPPLDERLRAIMAELDKFEQALQTSQRVYR
;
A
#
# COMPACT_ATOMS: atom_id res chain seq x y z
N MET A 1 20.11 -25.66 -19.71
CA MET A 1 18.73 -25.65 -19.20
C MET A 1 18.45 -24.27 -18.65
N ARG A 2 17.65 -23.49 -19.36
CA ARG A 2 17.27 -22.12 -19.01
C ARG A 2 16.00 -22.25 -18.17
N THR A 3 16.07 -21.92 -16.89
CA THR A 3 14.89 -21.84 -16.03
C THR A 3 14.20 -20.51 -16.32
N ASP A 4 13.10 -20.58 -17.06
CA ASP A 4 12.16 -19.47 -17.18
C ASP A 4 11.63 -19.16 -15.78
N HIS A 5 11.93 -17.95 -15.29
CA HIS A 5 11.27 -17.40 -14.11
C HIS A 5 9.97 -16.75 -14.58
N ASP A 6 8.88 -17.49 -14.44
CA ASP A 6 7.53 -17.00 -14.71
C ASP A 6 7.23 -15.77 -13.82
N PRO A 7 6.75 -14.65 -14.39
CA PRO A 7 6.30 -13.47 -13.62
C PRO A 7 5.00 -13.72 -12.83
N MET A 8 4.46 -14.95 -12.86
CA MET A 8 3.23 -15.35 -12.17
C MET A 8 3.38 -15.53 -10.66
N GLY A 9 4.61 -15.63 -10.13
CA GLY A 9 4.85 -15.86 -8.70
C GLY A 9 4.48 -14.70 -7.77
N PHE A 10 4.53 -13.46 -8.26
CA PHE A 10 4.26 -12.26 -7.44
C PHE A 10 2.76 -11.99 -7.25
N PHE A 11 1.92 -12.34 -8.23
CA PHE A 11 0.46 -12.18 -8.14
C PHE A 11 -0.17 -13.06 -7.04
N PHE A 12 0.39 -14.26 -6.79
CA PHE A 12 -0.19 -15.18 -5.79
C PHE A 12 0.07 -14.77 -4.33
N LEU A 13 1.18 -14.08 -4.04
CA LEU A 13 1.45 -13.59 -2.68
C LEU A 13 0.52 -12.42 -2.31
N PHE A 14 0.17 -11.58 -3.28
CA PHE A 14 -0.74 -10.45 -3.04
C PHE A 14 -2.19 -10.92 -2.80
N VAL A 15 -2.64 -11.97 -3.49
CA VAL A 15 -3.96 -12.59 -3.27
C VAL A 15 -4.03 -13.33 -1.92
N ALA A 16 -2.93 -13.96 -1.47
CA ALA A 16 -2.87 -14.61 -0.17
C ALA A 16 -2.95 -13.63 1.01
N ALA A 17 -2.36 -12.43 0.88
CA ALA A 17 -2.48 -11.36 1.88
C ALA A 17 -3.93 -10.86 2.01
N CYS A 18 -4.67 -10.77 0.89
CA CYS A 18 -6.10 -10.43 0.89
C CYS A 18 -6.99 -11.52 1.50
N ALA A 19 -6.63 -12.80 1.35
CA ALA A 19 -7.42 -13.92 1.89
C ALA A 19 -7.39 -14.00 3.43
N GLY A 20 -6.25 -13.64 4.05
CA GLY A 20 -6.14 -13.57 5.51
C GLY A 20 -7.01 -12.48 6.14
N TYR A 21 -7.12 -11.32 5.48
CA TYR A 21 -7.93 -10.19 5.95
C TYR A 21 -9.44 -10.37 5.68
N GLY A 22 -9.80 -11.10 4.62
CA GLY A 22 -11.19 -11.48 4.35
C GLY A 22 -11.82 -12.28 5.49
N LEU A 23 -11.05 -13.17 6.13
CA LEU A 23 -11.51 -13.97 7.27
C LEU A 23 -11.78 -13.10 8.52
N PHE A 24 -10.95 -12.08 8.74
CA PHE A 24 -11.11 -11.13 9.85
C PHE A 24 -12.37 -10.25 9.70
N ARG A 25 -12.74 -9.87 8.47
CA ARG A 25 -13.96 -9.09 8.19
C ARG A 25 -15.24 -9.91 8.34
N VAL A 26 -15.23 -11.19 7.98
CA VAL A 26 -16.43 -12.06 8.01
C VAL A 26 -16.99 -12.21 9.42
N PHE A 27 -16.16 -12.11 10.45
CA PHE A 27 -16.63 -12.09 11.84
C PHE A 27 -17.23 -10.75 12.30
N ARG A 28 -17.07 -9.64 11.55
CA ARG A 28 -17.35 -8.28 12.06
C ARG A 28 -18.35 -7.41 11.30
N SER A 29 -19.04 -7.86 10.24
CA SER A 29 -19.97 -6.96 9.53
C SER A 29 -21.32 -7.57 9.12
N SER A 30 -22.39 -7.14 9.79
CA SER A 30 -23.75 -7.20 9.23
C SER A 30 -24.58 -5.92 9.45
N ALA A 31 -23.95 -4.77 9.74
CA ALA A 31 -24.73 -3.52 9.88
C ALA A 31 -24.01 -2.22 9.46
N ARG A 32 -22.68 -2.21 9.30
CA ARG A 32 -21.90 -0.97 9.18
C ARG A 32 -21.50 -0.60 7.74
N ASP A 33 -21.73 -1.47 6.75
CA ASP A 33 -21.22 -1.30 5.38
C ASP A 33 -21.97 -0.25 4.52
N ARG A 34 -23.16 0.22 4.93
CA ARG A 34 -23.99 1.12 4.09
C ARG A 34 -23.53 2.57 4.03
N LYS A 35 -22.75 3.06 5.00
CA LYS A 35 -22.33 4.48 5.04
C LYS A 35 -21.03 4.76 4.29
N TYR A 36 -20.31 3.72 3.86
CA TYR A 36 -18.92 3.82 3.39
C TYR A 36 -18.72 3.59 1.90
N LEU A 37 -19.77 3.18 1.17
CA LEU A 37 -19.78 3.24 -0.29
C LEU A 37 -19.84 4.69 -0.82
N ALA A 38 -20.03 5.68 0.06
CA ALA A 38 -20.15 7.09 -0.31
C ALA A 38 -18.79 7.81 -0.45
N ASP A 39 -17.71 7.29 0.15
CA ASP A 39 -16.38 7.90 0.17
C ASP A 39 -15.35 7.11 -0.67
N ALA A 40 -15.78 6.02 -1.31
CA ALA A 40 -14.96 5.30 -2.25
C ALA A 40 -14.72 6.21 -3.47
N ARG A 41 -13.50 6.74 -3.58
CA ARG A 41 -13.04 7.52 -4.73
C ARG A 41 -13.38 6.72 -6.00
N GLU A 42 -14.07 7.33 -6.95
CA GLU A 42 -14.27 6.72 -8.27
C GLU A 42 -12.88 6.55 -8.92
N GLU A 43 -12.36 5.33 -8.87
CA GLU A 43 -11.05 4.99 -9.42
C GLU A 43 -11.11 5.03 -10.95
N LEU A 44 -10.51 6.07 -11.54
CA LEU A 44 -10.42 6.18 -12.99
C LEU A 44 -9.57 5.04 -13.58
N PRO A 45 -9.88 4.59 -14.81
CA PRO A 45 -9.07 3.57 -15.49
C PRO A 45 -7.60 4.01 -15.60
N LEU A 46 -6.68 3.09 -15.27
CA LEU A 46 -5.24 3.32 -15.43
C LEU A 46 -4.87 3.49 -16.90
N GLN A 47 -4.26 4.61 -17.25
CA GLN A 47 -3.68 4.86 -18.59
C GLN A 47 -2.22 4.43 -18.57
N LEU A 48 -1.91 3.25 -19.11
CA LEU A 48 -0.57 2.62 -18.98
C LEU A 48 0.04 2.18 -20.31
N ASP A 49 -0.64 2.39 -21.43
CA ASP A 49 -0.25 1.84 -22.73
C ASP A 49 1.10 2.38 -23.22
N HIS A 50 1.54 3.52 -22.70
CA HIS A 50 2.85 4.12 -22.97
C HIS A 50 4.00 3.51 -22.16
N LEU A 51 3.71 2.78 -21.08
CA LEU A 51 4.73 2.23 -20.19
C LEU A 51 5.19 0.84 -20.67
N GLY A 52 6.44 0.48 -20.34
CA GLY A 52 6.94 -0.89 -20.45
C GLY A 52 6.22 -1.84 -19.48
N GLN A 53 6.23 -3.15 -19.77
CA GLN A 53 5.48 -4.16 -19.00
C GLN A 53 5.77 -4.12 -17.49
N SER A 54 7.03 -3.97 -17.09
CA SER A 54 7.45 -3.90 -15.68
C SER A 54 6.82 -2.69 -14.98
N LEU A 55 6.85 -1.51 -15.61
CA LEU A 55 6.26 -0.30 -15.06
C LEU A 55 4.74 -0.37 -15.00
N ARG A 56 4.09 -1.02 -15.99
CA ARG A 56 2.63 -1.27 -15.91
C ARG A 56 2.28 -2.14 -14.71
N ALA A 57 3.05 -3.19 -14.46
CA ALA A 57 2.85 -4.05 -13.30
C ALA A 57 3.04 -3.25 -12.00
N LEU A 58 4.12 -2.48 -11.91
CA LEU A 58 4.40 -1.64 -10.74
C LEU A 58 3.30 -0.61 -10.46
N VAL A 59 2.74 0.04 -11.48
CA VAL A 59 1.62 0.99 -11.27
C VAL A 59 0.38 0.28 -10.73
N ARG A 60 0.08 -0.92 -11.24
CA ARG A 60 -1.04 -1.74 -10.73
C ARG A 60 -0.81 -2.16 -9.29
N GLU A 61 0.41 -2.59 -8.96
CA GLU A 61 0.82 -2.92 -7.60
C GLU A 61 0.74 -1.71 -6.66
N THR A 62 1.18 -0.54 -7.12
CA THR A 62 1.10 0.74 -6.39
C THR A 62 -0.34 1.08 -6.04
N ARG A 63 -1.26 1.01 -7.02
CA ARG A 63 -2.69 1.23 -6.77
C ARG A 63 -3.25 0.20 -5.80
N SER A 64 -2.90 -1.08 -6.00
CA SER A 64 -3.40 -2.16 -5.16
C SER A 64 -2.94 -2.01 -3.71
N LEU A 65 -1.68 -1.60 -3.50
CA LEU A 65 -1.13 -1.28 -2.19
C LEU A 65 -1.85 -0.07 -1.57
N ARG A 66 -2.05 1.03 -2.33
CA ARG A 66 -2.79 2.19 -1.82
C ARG A 66 -4.18 1.80 -1.31
N ILE A 67 -4.93 1.02 -2.09
CA ILE A 67 -6.28 0.57 -1.71
C ILE A 67 -6.22 -0.36 -0.49
N SER A 68 -5.25 -1.28 -0.43
CA SER A 68 -5.14 -2.22 0.70
C SER A 68 -4.81 -1.51 2.02
N LEU A 69 -4.19 -0.34 1.98
CA LEU A 69 -3.86 0.49 3.16
C LEU A 69 -5.06 1.25 3.74
N GLU A 70 -6.17 1.42 3.00
CA GLU A 70 -7.35 2.15 3.49
C GLU A 70 -7.93 1.54 4.77
N SER A 71 -8.01 0.21 4.80
CA SER A 71 -8.57 -0.53 5.93
C SER A 71 -7.65 -0.48 7.17
N PRO A 72 -6.33 -0.78 7.06
CA PRO A 72 -5.35 -0.54 8.11
C PRO A 72 -5.37 0.87 8.70
N VAL A 73 -5.39 1.91 7.86
CA VAL A 73 -5.43 3.31 8.32
C VAL A 73 -6.65 3.57 9.20
N ARG A 74 -7.81 3.08 8.77
CA ARG A 74 -9.05 3.22 9.53
C ARG A 74 -8.97 2.45 10.84
N ASP A 75 -8.50 1.21 10.82
CA ASP A 75 -8.43 0.36 12.00
C ASP A 75 -7.45 0.94 13.04
N VAL A 76 -6.32 1.52 12.61
CA VAL A 76 -5.38 2.27 13.47
C VAL A 76 -6.05 3.50 14.08
N ALA A 77 -6.82 4.27 13.28
CA ALA A 77 -7.54 5.43 13.78
C ALA A 77 -8.64 5.05 14.79
N GLU A 78 -9.41 3.98 14.53
CA GLU A 78 -10.42 3.45 15.46
C GLU A 78 -9.76 3.03 16.79
N LEU A 79 -8.57 2.41 16.73
CA LEU A 79 -7.86 1.95 17.93
C LEU A 79 -7.34 3.12 18.74
N ARG A 80 -6.75 4.13 18.07
CA ARG A 80 -6.28 5.36 18.71
C ARG A 80 -7.41 6.14 19.38
N MET A 81 -8.59 6.19 18.78
CA MET A 81 -9.75 6.89 19.35
C MET A 81 -10.44 6.13 20.49
N GLY A 82 -9.92 4.95 20.88
CA GLY A 82 -10.54 4.11 21.90
C GLY A 82 -11.90 3.54 21.48
N GLN A 83 -12.18 3.52 20.18
CA GLN A 83 -13.44 3.02 19.62
C GLN A 83 -13.40 1.51 19.36
N LEU A 84 -12.22 0.90 19.49
CA LEU A 84 -12.02 -0.54 19.51
C LEU A 84 -12.00 -1.02 20.98
N ASN A 85 -13.12 -1.63 21.42
CA ASN A 85 -13.14 -2.49 22.60
C ASN A 85 -12.42 -3.81 22.25
N ALA A 86 -11.10 -3.76 22.15
CA ALA A 86 -10.29 -4.89 21.68
C ALA A 86 -10.07 -5.92 22.80
N THR A 87 -10.46 -7.16 22.54
CA THR A 87 -10.02 -8.33 23.31
C THR A 87 -8.54 -8.61 23.03
N ALA A 88 -7.91 -9.50 23.80
CA ALA A 88 -6.52 -9.90 23.55
C ALA A 88 -6.33 -10.51 22.15
N GLU A 89 -7.31 -11.28 21.66
CA GLU A 89 -7.30 -11.86 20.31
C GLU A 89 -7.40 -10.78 19.21
N ASP A 90 -8.20 -9.73 19.44
CA ASP A 90 -8.29 -8.59 18.53
C ASP A 90 -6.94 -7.85 18.43
N LEU A 91 -6.20 -7.79 19.53
CA LEU A 91 -4.89 -7.16 19.60
C LEU A 91 -3.82 -7.96 18.83
N ASP A 92 -3.83 -9.30 18.90
CA ASP A 92 -2.94 -10.15 18.12
C ASP A 92 -3.25 -10.07 16.60
N GLY A 93 -4.53 -10.03 16.25
CA GLY A 93 -4.98 -9.79 14.88
C GLY A 93 -4.54 -8.43 14.35
N PHE A 94 -4.57 -7.40 15.19
CA PHE A 94 -4.10 -6.05 14.86
C PHE A 94 -2.58 -6.00 14.63
N ASP A 95 -1.79 -6.66 15.49
CA ASP A 95 -0.34 -6.75 15.31
C ASP A 95 0.02 -7.50 14.01
N THR A 96 -0.72 -8.56 13.69
CA THR A 96 -0.60 -9.28 12.43
C THR A 96 -0.92 -8.39 11.23
N MET A 97 -1.95 -7.56 11.32
CA MET A 97 -2.31 -6.60 10.28
C MET A 97 -1.17 -5.58 10.04
N LEU A 98 -0.59 -5.01 11.10
CA LEU A 98 0.53 -4.07 10.97
C LEU A 98 1.78 -4.72 10.37
N MET A 99 2.06 -5.98 10.72
CA MET A 99 3.14 -6.75 10.11
C MET A 99 2.92 -6.95 8.61
N ASN A 100 1.69 -7.29 8.20
CA ASN A 100 1.33 -7.46 6.80
C ASN A 100 1.45 -6.15 6.01
N VAL A 101 1.06 -5.01 6.60
CA VAL A 101 1.26 -3.67 6.01
C VAL A 101 2.74 -3.37 5.78
N SER A 102 3.57 -3.61 6.82
CA SER A 102 5.02 -3.41 6.74
C SER A 102 5.62 -4.22 5.60
N ARG A 103 5.24 -5.50 5.53
CA ARG A 103 5.68 -6.42 4.49
C ARG A 103 5.24 -5.99 3.10
N ALA A 104 3.98 -5.59 2.91
CA ALA A 104 3.47 -5.19 1.61
C ALA A 104 4.22 -3.95 1.06
N ILE A 105 4.54 -2.99 1.92
CA ILE A 105 5.35 -1.82 1.54
C ILE A 105 6.79 -2.23 1.22
N ALA A 106 7.39 -3.11 2.02
CA ALA A 106 8.74 -3.61 1.76
C ALA A 106 8.82 -4.41 0.45
N ASP A 107 7.83 -5.25 0.16
CA ASP A 107 7.75 -6.03 -1.08
C ASP A 107 7.63 -5.11 -2.30
N TRP A 108 6.84 -4.04 -2.21
CA TRP A 108 6.75 -3.01 -3.25
C TRP A 108 8.09 -2.27 -3.46
N LEU A 109 8.79 -1.89 -2.39
CA LEU A 109 10.14 -1.29 -2.49
C LEU A 109 11.14 -2.24 -3.16
N VAL A 110 11.07 -3.54 -2.83
CA VAL A 110 11.89 -4.57 -3.48
C VAL A 110 11.55 -4.73 -4.96
N ALA A 111 10.28 -4.62 -5.34
CA ALA A 111 9.86 -4.63 -6.76
C ALA A 111 10.50 -3.46 -7.53
N ILE A 112 10.58 -2.28 -6.92
CA ILE A 112 11.27 -1.11 -7.49
C ILE A 112 12.78 -1.35 -7.61
N ASP A 113 13.41 -1.89 -6.56
CA ASP A 113 14.83 -2.17 -6.55
C ASP A 113 15.23 -3.21 -7.63
N ARG A 114 14.28 -4.03 -8.08
CA ARG A 114 14.45 -5.02 -9.16
C ARG A 114 14.21 -4.50 -10.57
N LEU A 115 13.74 -3.27 -10.74
CA LEU A 115 13.56 -2.68 -12.06
C LEU A 115 14.89 -2.63 -12.82
N GLY A 116 14.83 -2.80 -14.14
CA GLY A 116 15.98 -2.60 -15.02
C GLY A 116 16.37 -1.12 -15.12
N GLU A 117 17.59 -0.84 -15.60
CA GLU A 117 18.11 0.54 -15.71
C GLU A 117 17.21 1.46 -16.54
N ALA A 118 16.64 0.97 -17.65
CA ALA A 118 15.73 1.74 -18.50
C ALA A 118 14.44 2.14 -17.77
N ASP A 119 13.86 1.24 -16.98
CA ASP A 119 12.66 1.52 -16.19
C ASP A 119 12.97 2.49 -15.04
N ARG A 120 14.15 2.38 -14.41
CA ARG A 120 14.60 3.33 -13.38
C ARG A 120 14.85 4.72 -13.94
N ALA A 121 15.46 4.83 -15.13
CA ALA A 121 15.62 6.10 -15.83
C ALA A 121 14.23 6.72 -16.11
N THR A 122 13.28 5.91 -16.56
CA THR A 122 11.89 6.35 -16.76
C THR A 122 11.26 6.86 -15.46
N LEU A 123 11.40 6.14 -14.33
CA LEU A 123 10.90 6.61 -13.02
C LEU A 123 11.49 7.97 -12.64
N HIS A 124 12.80 8.15 -12.85
CA HIS A 124 13.49 9.39 -12.56
C HIS A 124 12.97 10.54 -13.46
N ASP A 125 12.85 10.30 -14.77
CA ASP A 125 12.42 11.30 -15.75
C ASP A 125 10.99 11.81 -15.50
N VAL A 126 10.10 10.93 -15.04
CA VAL A 126 8.71 11.29 -14.72
C VAL A 126 8.55 11.81 -13.29
N GLY A 127 9.63 11.84 -12.50
CA GLY A 127 9.61 12.28 -11.10
C GLY A 127 8.92 11.31 -10.13
N ALA A 128 8.78 10.03 -10.51
CA ALA A 128 8.20 8.99 -9.64
C ALA A 128 9.25 8.52 -8.61
N ASN A 129 9.30 9.20 -7.47
CA ASN A 129 10.29 8.96 -6.43
C ASN A 129 9.77 8.00 -5.33
N PRO A 130 10.40 6.83 -5.09
CA PRO A 130 10.04 5.92 -4.01
C PRO A 130 10.65 6.27 -2.64
N ASP A 131 11.65 7.15 -2.58
CA ASP A 131 12.40 7.44 -1.36
C ASP A 131 11.57 8.00 -0.20
N PRO A 132 10.53 8.84 -0.41
CA PRO A 132 9.66 9.26 0.68
C PRO A 132 9.02 8.08 1.42
N ILE A 133 8.59 7.04 0.69
CA ILE A 133 7.97 5.83 1.26
C ILE A 133 9.04 4.98 1.95
N ARG A 134 10.23 4.83 1.33
CA ARG A 134 11.36 4.11 1.93
C ARG A 134 11.78 4.74 3.26
N ASN A 135 11.89 6.07 3.30
CA ASN A 135 12.26 6.83 4.48
C ASN A 135 11.19 6.74 5.58
N ALA A 136 9.91 6.77 5.20
CA ALA A 136 8.80 6.58 6.14
C ALA A 136 8.86 5.20 6.80
N LEU A 137 9.10 4.13 6.03
CA LEU A 137 9.24 2.78 6.57
C LEU A 137 10.50 2.64 7.44
N ALA A 138 11.63 3.24 7.03
CA ALA A 138 12.86 3.24 7.80
C ALA A 138 12.72 4.00 9.14
N ALA A 139 11.92 5.08 9.19
CA ALA A 139 11.63 5.83 10.41
C ALA A 139 10.86 5.02 11.48
N GLU A 140 10.21 3.92 11.06
CA GLU A 140 9.58 2.93 11.94
C GLU A 140 10.51 1.76 12.30
N GLY A 141 11.75 1.75 11.83
CA GLY A 141 12.63 0.58 11.99
C GLY A 141 12.21 -0.61 11.13
N TYR A 142 11.60 -0.32 9.97
CA TYR A 142 11.13 -1.30 8.98
C TYR A 142 9.93 -2.17 9.38
N ALA A 143 9.28 -1.88 10.52
CA ALA A 143 8.05 -2.52 10.93
C ALA A 143 7.13 -1.56 11.68
N PHE A 144 5.86 -1.52 11.29
CA PHE A 144 4.82 -0.84 12.06
C PHE A 144 4.42 -1.70 13.26
N GLU A 145 4.27 -1.05 14.42
CA GLU A 145 3.96 -1.74 15.67
C GLU A 145 2.92 -0.96 16.46
N ARG A 146 2.03 -1.67 17.17
CA ARG A 146 0.97 -1.06 17.97
C ARG A 146 1.51 -0.08 19.01
N ARG A 147 2.68 -0.36 19.60
CA ARG A 147 3.34 0.54 20.56
C ARG A 147 3.72 1.91 19.99
N HIS A 148 3.77 2.06 18.67
CA HIS A 148 4.07 3.30 17.97
C HIS A 148 2.82 3.98 17.38
N ILE A 149 1.61 3.59 17.81
CA ILE A 149 0.37 4.27 17.38
C ILE A 149 0.43 5.77 17.69
N GLN A 150 0.87 6.09 18.91
CA GLN A 150 1.16 7.45 19.32
C GLN A 150 2.67 7.53 19.54
N ARG A 151 3.34 8.44 18.82
CA ARG A 151 4.76 8.72 19.00
C ARG A 151 4.92 10.06 19.69
N ASP A 152 5.85 10.15 20.62
CA ASP A 152 6.15 11.41 21.30
C ASP A 152 6.70 12.43 20.30
N GLY A 153 6.03 13.59 20.20
CA GLY A 153 6.44 14.68 19.32
C GLY A 153 6.21 14.45 17.82
N GLY A 154 5.52 13.39 17.42
CA GLY A 154 5.24 13.07 16.01
C GLY A 154 3.74 12.84 15.72
N PRO A 155 3.34 12.84 14.43
CA PRO A 155 1.98 12.49 14.05
C PRO A 155 1.66 11.03 14.40
N PRO A 156 0.39 10.71 14.70
CA PRO A 156 -0.02 9.35 14.99
C PRO A 156 0.13 8.42 13.77
N LEU A 157 0.18 7.11 14.01
CA LEU A 157 0.41 6.11 12.97
C LEU A 157 -0.63 6.17 11.84
N ASP A 158 -1.90 6.46 12.10
CA ASP A 158 -2.91 6.60 11.05
C ASP A 158 -2.58 7.75 10.07
N GLU A 159 -2.10 8.88 10.58
CA GLU A 159 -1.67 10.00 9.75
C GLU A 159 -0.39 9.69 8.97
N ARG A 160 0.55 8.97 9.58
CA ARG A 160 1.79 8.53 8.91
C ARG A 160 1.50 7.54 7.78
N LEU A 161 0.60 6.59 7.99
CA LEU A 161 0.14 5.68 6.94
C LEU A 161 -0.64 6.42 5.84
N ARG A 162 -1.46 7.44 6.18
CA ARG A 162 -2.08 8.32 5.16
C ARG A 162 -1.04 9.08 4.34
N ALA A 163 0.04 9.54 4.96
CA ALA A 163 1.14 10.19 4.23
C ALA A 163 1.78 9.22 3.23
N ILE A 164 2.02 7.95 3.61
CA ILE A 164 2.49 6.91 2.69
C ILE A 164 1.49 6.70 1.54
N MET A 165 0.20 6.61 1.82
CA MET A 165 -0.83 6.51 0.78
C MET A 165 -0.82 7.70 -0.20
N ALA A 166 -0.59 8.92 0.30
CA ALA A 166 -0.49 10.11 -0.52
C ALA A 166 0.76 10.08 -1.43
N GLU A 167 1.89 9.58 -0.92
CA GLU A 167 3.08 9.39 -1.74
C GLU A 167 2.90 8.29 -2.80
N LEU A 168 2.19 7.20 -2.47
CA LEU A 168 1.80 6.16 -3.45
C LEU A 168 0.89 6.74 -4.54
N ASP A 169 -0.06 7.60 -4.20
CA ASP A 169 -0.93 8.29 -5.17
C ASP A 169 -0.11 9.19 -6.10
N LYS A 170 0.83 9.98 -5.56
CA LYS A 170 1.75 10.81 -6.38
C LYS A 170 2.60 9.96 -7.32
N PHE A 171 3.14 8.85 -6.83
CA PHE A 171 3.92 7.90 -7.63
C PHE A 171 3.08 7.32 -8.78
N GLU A 172 1.84 6.91 -8.49
CA GLU A 172 0.88 6.40 -9.47
C GLU A 172 0.54 7.45 -10.54
N GLN A 173 0.31 8.70 -10.13
CA GLN A 173 -0.05 9.81 -11.00
C GLN A 173 1.10 10.26 -11.91
N ALA A 174 2.33 10.29 -11.40
CA ALA A 174 3.52 10.61 -12.19
C ALA A 174 3.64 9.67 -13.41
N LEU A 175 3.43 8.36 -13.17
CA LEU A 175 3.51 7.35 -14.22
C LEU A 175 2.33 7.41 -15.21
N GLN A 176 1.16 7.88 -14.78
CA GLN A 176 -0.01 8.06 -15.66
C GLN A 176 0.06 9.31 -16.53
N THR A 177 0.63 10.41 -16.02
CA THR A 177 0.54 11.74 -16.68
C THR A 177 1.52 11.91 -17.84
N SER A 178 2.48 11.00 -17.98
CA SER A 178 3.61 11.09 -18.90
C SER A 178 3.26 11.06 -20.41
N GLN A 179 1.97 11.04 -20.77
CA GLN A 179 1.48 11.23 -22.14
C GLN A 179 1.02 12.67 -22.47
N ARG A 180 1.01 13.62 -21.52
CA ARG A 180 0.58 15.01 -21.78
C ARG A 180 1.76 15.94 -22.07
N VAL A 181 2.56 15.66 -23.11
CA VAL A 181 3.48 16.67 -23.67
C VAL A 181 3.31 16.72 -25.19
N TYR A 182 2.61 17.78 -25.61
CA TYR A 182 2.42 18.34 -26.96
C TYR A 182 1.73 17.51 -28.06
N ARG A 183 0.46 17.83 -28.30
CA ARG A 183 -0.08 18.07 -29.65
C ARG A 183 -0.71 19.46 -29.70
#